data_AF-A0A260ZQS2-F1
#
_entry.id   AF-A0A260ZQS2-F1
#
_cell.length_a   1.000
_cell.length_b   1.000
_cell.length_c   1.000
_cell.angle_alpha   90.00
_cell.angle_beta   90.00
_cell.angle_gamma   90.00
#
_symmetry.space_group_name_H-M   'P 1'
#
loop_
_entity.id
_entity.type
_entity.pdbx_description
1 polymer ?
#
loop_
_entity_poly.entity_id
_entity_poly.type
_entity_poly.pdbx_seq_one_letter_code
_entity_poly.pdbx_strand_id
1 'polypeptide(L)'
;MVKEGERITAIIANNERINCRHVIMSPRFVPEDVEIQMNEKIERVVFATDKSIKVVEKEQLTLVNLASLRPEAAVSRLVEVGFEAFLVHATESSSDDEKSVESIAERIFEENEVVPYWKMSFTANSMKFDTKGLGANVVVAPPVDSNIHYSNVIEE
;
A
#
# COMPACT_ATOMS: atom_id res chain seq x y z
N MET A 1 -13.34 14.79 -18.58
CA MET A 1 -13.68 15.95 -17.71
C MET A 1 -13.98 17.15 -18.58
N VAL A 2 -14.80 18.09 -18.14
CA VAL A 2 -15.10 19.33 -18.89
C VAL A 2 -14.30 20.47 -18.28
N LYS A 3 -13.38 21.04 -19.07
CA LYS A 3 -12.50 22.15 -18.66
C LYS A 3 -12.98 23.44 -19.32
N GLU A 4 -13.12 24.50 -18.53
CA GLU A 4 -13.41 25.87 -18.98
C GLU A 4 -12.32 26.80 -18.42
N GLY A 5 -11.47 27.35 -19.31
CA GLY A 5 -10.26 28.04 -18.89
C GLY A 5 -9.34 27.10 -18.10
N GLU A 6 -8.91 27.50 -16.91
CA GLU A 6 -8.04 26.69 -16.03
C GLU A 6 -8.79 25.82 -15.01
N ARG A 7 -10.13 25.67 -15.13
CA ARG A 7 -10.94 24.97 -14.14
C ARG A 7 -11.76 23.85 -14.74
N ILE A 8 -11.96 22.78 -13.97
CA ILE A 8 -12.92 21.73 -14.29
C ILE A 8 -14.30 22.14 -13.79
N THR A 9 -15.29 22.18 -14.68
CA THR A 9 -16.68 22.59 -14.35
C THR A 9 -17.65 21.41 -14.28
N ALA A 10 -17.28 20.28 -14.88
CA ALA A 10 -18.07 19.05 -14.80
C ALA A 10 -17.24 17.79 -15.04
N ILE A 11 -17.78 16.66 -14.56
CA ILE A 11 -17.34 15.32 -14.93
C ILE A 11 -18.43 14.69 -15.81
N ILE A 12 -18.00 13.86 -16.77
CA ILE A 12 -18.92 13.03 -17.55
C ILE A 12 -18.83 11.62 -16.99
N ALA A 13 -19.94 11.08 -16.50
CA ALA A 13 -20.05 9.71 -15.99
C ALA A 13 -21.34 9.10 -16.53
N ASN A 14 -21.27 7.88 -17.08
CA ASN A 14 -22.43 7.20 -17.69
C ASN A 14 -23.19 8.08 -18.71
N ASN A 15 -22.46 8.83 -19.54
CA ASN A 15 -22.99 9.81 -20.50
C ASN A 15 -23.79 10.98 -19.89
N GLU A 16 -23.75 11.16 -18.57
CA GLU A 16 -24.37 12.30 -17.90
C GLU A 16 -23.32 13.33 -17.48
N ARG A 17 -23.69 14.61 -17.59
CA ARG A 17 -22.89 15.74 -17.12
C ARG A 17 -23.20 16.03 -15.66
N ILE A 18 -22.20 15.84 -14.80
CA ILE A 18 -22.28 16.17 -13.38
C ILE A 18 -21.46 17.43 -13.13
N ASN A 19 -22.13 18.55 -12.84
CA ASN A 19 -21.47 19.82 -12.57
C ASN A 19 -20.77 19.80 -11.22
N CYS A 20 -19.56 20.37 -11.14
CA CYS A 20 -18.75 20.37 -9.93
C CYS A 20 -17.94 21.67 -9.79
N ARG A 21 -17.64 22.07 -8.55
CA ARG A 21 -16.75 23.20 -8.25
C ARG A 21 -15.30 22.77 -7.99
N HIS A 22 -15.13 21.54 -7.52
CA HIS A 22 -13.86 20.90 -7.20
C HIS A 22 -13.92 19.43 -7.63
N VAL A 23 -12.76 18.87 -7.96
CA VAL A 23 -12.61 17.46 -8.26
C VAL A 23 -11.56 16.90 -7.33
N ILE A 24 -11.91 15.85 -6.59
CA ILE A 24 -10.97 15.07 -5.80
C ILE A 24 -10.98 13.67 -6.39
N MET A 25 -9.82 13.16 -6.76
CA MET A 25 -9.71 11.84 -7.39
C MET A 25 -8.59 11.01 -6.76
N SER A 26 -8.76 9.69 -6.79
CA SER A 26 -7.65 8.77 -6.52
C SER A 26 -6.62 8.85 -7.65
N PRO A 27 -5.32 8.60 -7.37
CA PRO A 27 -4.27 8.45 -8.38
C PRO A 27 -4.66 7.50 -9.54
N ARG A 28 -5.53 6.51 -9.29
CA ARG A 28 -6.03 5.55 -10.30
C ARG A 28 -6.88 6.16 -11.42
N PHE A 29 -7.41 7.36 -11.22
CA PHE A 29 -8.27 8.05 -12.19
C PHE A 29 -7.54 9.22 -12.87
N VAL A 30 -6.26 9.42 -12.57
CA VAL A 30 -5.43 10.44 -13.22
C VAL A 30 -5.17 9.99 -14.67
N PRO A 31 -5.38 10.87 -15.66
CA PRO A 31 -5.06 10.58 -17.06
C PRO A 31 -3.59 10.18 -17.26
N GLU A 32 -3.33 9.26 -18.21
CA GLU A 32 -2.01 8.69 -18.48
C GLU A 32 -0.97 9.72 -18.97
N ASP A 33 -1.42 10.86 -19.50
CA ASP A 33 -0.58 11.95 -19.99
C ASP A 33 -0.08 12.90 -18.89
N VAL A 34 -0.54 12.71 -17.65
CA VAL A 34 -0.08 13.50 -16.50
C VAL A 34 1.25 12.95 -15.99
N GLU A 35 2.22 13.84 -15.80
CA GLU A 35 3.55 13.49 -15.33
C GLU A 35 3.52 12.88 -13.92
N ILE A 36 4.24 11.77 -13.74
CA ILE A 36 4.42 11.10 -12.45
C ILE A 36 5.58 11.78 -11.72
N GLN A 37 5.31 12.35 -10.55
CA GLN A 37 6.32 12.95 -9.68
C GLN A 37 7.06 11.92 -8.85
N MET A 38 6.37 10.87 -8.42
CA MET A 38 6.93 9.81 -7.59
C MET A 38 6.27 8.49 -7.95
N ASN A 39 7.08 7.44 -8.04
CA ASN A 39 6.62 6.08 -8.22
C ASN A 39 7.37 5.17 -7.24
N GLU A 40 6.65 4.66 -6.24
CA GLU A 40 7.14 3.70 -5.26
C GLU A 40 6.43 2.36 -5.48
N LYS A 41 7.21 1.28 -5.52
CA LYS A 41 6.68 -0.08 -5.55
C LYS A 41 6.78 -0.69 -4.16
N ILE A 42 5.64 -1.15 -3.66
CA ILE A 42 5.52 -1.73 -2.32
C ILE A 42 5.10 -3.18 -2.51
N GLU A 43 6.00 -4.10 -2.21
CA GLU A 43 5.68 -5.52 -2.24
C GLU A 43 4.96 -5.89 -0.93
N ARG A 44 3.85 -6.62 -1.06
CA ARG A 44 3.09 -7.12 0.07
C ARG A 44 2.79 -8.60 -0.11
N VAL A 45 3.04 -9.36 0.95
CA VAL A 45 2.61 -10.75 1.06
C VAL A 45 1.71 -10.89 2.26
N VAL A 46 0.56 -11.51 2.07
CA VAL A 46 -0.43 -11.76 3.12
C VAL A 46 -0.57 -13.26 3.29
N PHE A 47 -0.33 -13.74 4.50
CA PHE A 47 -0.52 -15.12 4.89
C PHE A 47 -1.71 -15.24 5.83
N ALA A 48 -2.50 -16.30 5.66
CA ALA A 48 -3.40 -16.77 6.70
C ALA A 48 -2.80 -18.04 7.31
N THR A 49 -2.62 -18.02 8.63
CA THR A 49 -1.83 -19.00 9.38
C THR A 49 -2.68 -19.66 10.47
N ASP A 50 -2.40 -20.94 10.72
CA ASP A 50 -3.13 -21.81 11.65
C ASP A 50 -2.98 -21.41 13.12
N LYS A 51 -1.86 -20.78 13.46
CA LYS A 51 -1.55 -20.27 14.79
C LYS A 51 -0.64 -19.05 14.72
N SER A 52 -0.42 -18.43 15.87
CA SER A 52 0.50 -17.32 15.98
C SER A 52 1.97 -17.72 15.85
N ILE A 53 2.77 -16.82 15.30
CA ILE A 53 4.25 -16.85 15.27
C ILE A 53 4.84 -16.99 16.67
N LYS A 54 4.16 -16.48 17.71
CA LYS A 54 4.61 -16.59 19.09
C LYS A 54 3.54 -17.26 19.95
N VAL A 55 3.95 -18.18 20.81
CA VAL A 55 3.05 -18.80 21.80
C VAL A 55 2.43 -17.71 22.67
N VAL A 56 1.10 -17.65 22.65
CA VAL A 56 0.32 -16.68 23.44
C VAL A 56 -0.89 -17.29 24.13
N GLU A 57 -1.21 -16.67 25.26
CA GLU A 57 -2.35 -17.04 26.10
C GLU A 57 -3.64 -16.25 25.76
N LYS A 58 -3.54 -15.16 24.97
CA LYS A 58 -4.63 -14.22 24.64
C LYS A 58 -4.43 -13.58 23.26
N GLU A 59 -5.41 -12.80 22.81
CA GLU A 59 -5.32 -11.91 21.64
C GLU A 59 -4.04 -11.09 21.64
N GLN A 60 -3.34 -11.07 20.49
CA GLN A 60 -2.14 -10.25 20.33
C GLN A 60 -2.03 -9.64 18.93
N LEU A 61 -1.25 -8.56 18.87
CA LEU A 61 -0.73 -7.97 17.64
C LEU A 61 0.79 -8.01 17.73
N THR A 62 1.44 -8.66 16.76
CA THR A 62 2.90 -8.80 16.72
C THR A 62 3.45 -7.97 15.58
N LEU A 63 4.42 -7.09 15.88
CA LEU A 63 5.20 -6.38 14.87
C LEU A 63 6.65 -6.89 14.93
N VAL A 64 7.12 -7.49 13.84
CA VAL A 64 8.50 -7.91 13.68
C VAL A 64 9.19 -6.95 12.72
N ASN A 65 10.19 -6.23 13.22
CA ASN A 65 11.06 -5.39 12.40
C ASN A 65 12.16 -6.26 11.78
N LEU A 66 12.25 -6.28 10.45
CA LEU A 66 13.20 -7.10 9.72
C LEU A 66 14.41 -6.31 9.20
N ALA A 67 14.56 -5.04 9.57
CA ALA A 67 15.65 -4.17 9.11
C ALA A 67 17.05 -4.75 9.39
N SER A 68 17.23 -5.55 10.44
CA SER A 68 18.52 -6.21 10.73
C SER A 68 18.80 -7.40 9.81
N LEU A 69 17.76 -8.05 9.27
CA LEU A 69 17.87 -9.14 8.32
C LEU A 69 17.92 -8.66 6.87
N ARG A 70 17.44 -7.43 6.64
CA ARG A 70 17.35 -6.73 5.35
C ARG A 70 17.80 -5.26 5.46
N PRO A 71 19.07 -4.99 5.78
CA PRO A 71 19.57 -3.63 5.93
C PRO A 71 19.50 -2.79 4.64
N GLU A 72 19.42 -3.44 3.49
CA GLU A 72 19.28 -2.83 2.17
C GLU A 72 17.88 -2.30 1.86
N ALA A 73 16.85 -2.85 2.52
CA ALA A 73 15.47 -2.46 2.29
C ALA A 73 15.09 -1.25 3.15
N ALA A 74 14.53 -0.21 2.53
CA ALA A 74 14.04 0.96 3.25
C ALA A 74 12.89 0.61 4.21
N VAL A 75 12.05 -0.34 3.80
CA VAL A 75 11.00 -0.92 4.64
C VAL A 75 11.10 -2.44 4.56
N SER A 76 11.10 -3.11 5.72
CA SER A 76 10.94 -4.56 5.82
C SER A 76 10.36 -4.93 7.18
N ARG A 77 9.15 -5.51 7.18
CA ARG A 77 8.44 -5.88 8.42
C ARG A 77 7.41 -6.98 8.23
N LEU A 78 7.07 -7.64 9.34
CA LEU A 78 5.89 -8.50 9.46
C LEU A 78 4.94 -7.94 10.52
N VAL A 79 3.66 -7.90 10.19
CA VAL A 79 2.60 -7.57 11.13
C VAL A 79 1.64 -8.74 11.22
N GLU A 80 1.54 -9.35 12.38
CA GLU A 80 0.56 -10.37 12.69
C GLU A 80 -0.60 -9.78 13.47
N VAL A 81 -1.83 -10.11 13.07
CA VAL A 81 -3.05 -9.77 13.78
C VAL A 81 -3.96 -11.00 13.82
N GLY A 82 -4.50 -11.36 14.98
CA GLY A 82 -5.45 -12.47 15.07
C GLY A 82 -5.89 -12.86 16.48
N PHE A 83 -7.01 -13.58 16.51
CA PHE A 83 -7.57 -14.22 17.72
C PHE A 83 -7.91 -15.70 17.48
N GLU A 84 -8.46 -16.03 16.30
CA GLU A 84 -8.81 -17.41 15.90
C GLU A 84 -8.21 -17.82 14.53
N ALA A 85 -7.95 -16.82 13.69
CA ALA A 85 -7.19 -16.94 12.46
C ALA A 85 -6.16 -15.81 12.45
N PHE A 86 -4.91 -16.12 12.11
CA PHE A 86 -3.82 -15.18 12.17
C PHE A 86 -3.47 -14.70 10.76
N LEU A 87 -3.58 -13.39 10.55
CA LEU A 87 -3.17 -12.73 9.32
C LEU A 87 -1.79 -12.13 9.51
N VAL A 88 -0.84 -12.56 8.69
CA VAL A 88 0.52 -12.02 8.69
C VAL A 88 0.74 -11.21 7.42
N HIS A 89 0.98 -9.92 7.60
CA HIS A 89 1.29 -8.97 6.54
C HIS A 89 2.79 -8.72 6.49
N ALA A 90 3.42 -9.20 5.44
CA ALA A 90 4.78 -8.86 5.07
C ALA A 90 4.75 -7.63 4.16
N THR A 91 5.57 -6.63 4.44
CA THR A 91 5.68 -5.42 3.60
C THR A 91 7.13 -5.07 3.40
N GLU A 92 7.51 -4.81 2.15
CA GLU A 92 8.83 -4.31 1.79
C GLU A 92 8.76 -3.25 0.69
N SER A 93 9.73 -2.34 0.70
CA SER A 93 10.05 -1.51 -0.46
C SER A 93 10.72 -2.39 -1.51
N SER A 94 10.32 -2.29 -2.79
CA SER A 94 10.90 -3.12 -3.85
C SER A 94 12.42 -3.02 -3.91
N SER A 95 13.11 -4.16 -3.91
CA SER A 95 14.56 -4.27 -4.11
C SER A 95 14.84 -5.42 -5.07
N ASP A 96 15.83 -5.28 -5.96
CA ASP A 96 16.25 -6.33 -6.91
C ASP A 96 17.01 -7.51 -6.26
N ASP A 97 16.98 -7.65 -4.94
CA ASP A 97 17.81 -8.59 -4.18
C ASP A 97 17.15 -9.95 -3.92
N GLU A 98 17.99 -11.00 -3.78
CA GLU A 98 17.60 -12.41 -3.63
C GLU A 98 16.81 -12.72 -2.35
N LYS A 99 16.85 -11.87 -1.32
CA LYS A 99 16.16 -12.10 -0.04
C LYS A 99 14.87 -11.30 0.02
N SER A 100 13.76 -11.90 -0.40
CA SER A 100 12.43 -11.29 -0.24
C SER A 100 11.91 -11.42 1.20
N VAL A 101 11.06 -10.49 1.63
CA VAL A 101 10.33 -10.55 2.91
C VAL A 101 9.50 -11.83 3.03
N GLU A 102 9.05 -12.37 1.89
CA GLU A 102 8.37 -13.65 1.80
C GLU A 102 9.25 -14.79 2.33
N SER A 103 10.50 -14.90 1.84
CA SER A 103 11.42 -15.95 2.27
C SER A 103 11.75 -15.87 3.77
N ILE A 104 11.82 -14.65 4.32
CA ILE A 104 12.06 -14.45 5.75
C ILE A 104 10.83 -14.83 6.57
N ALA A 105 9.63 -14.49 6.09
CA ALA A 105 8.38 -14.87 6.74
C ALA A 105 8.23 -16.40 6.78
N GLU A 106 8.48 -17.09 5.67
CA GLU A 106 8.40 -18.55 5.58
C GLU A 106 9.40 -19.22 6.54
N ARG A 107 10.63 -18.71 6.64
CA ARG A 107 11.61 -19.20 7.64
C ARG A 107 11.15 -18.98 9.08
N ILE A 108 10.55 -17.83 9.39
CA ILE A 108 9.98 -17.56 10.71
C ILE A 108 8.85 -18.54 11.01
N PHE A 109 8.02 -18.87 10.03
CA PHE A 109 6.96 -19.86 10.21
C PHE A 109 7.53 -21.26 10.47
N GLU A 110 8.54 -21.69 9.72
CA GLU A 110 9.22 -22.97 9.93
C GLU A 110 9.81 -23.08 11.34
N GLU A 111 10.53 -22.04 11.79
CA GLU A 111 11.16 -22.01 13.14
C GLU A 111 10.13 -22.05 14.28
N ASN A 112 8.90 -21.61 14.03
CA ASN A 112 7.81 -21.57 15.02
C ASN A 112 6.71 -22.63 14.75
N GLU A 113 6.98 -23.56 13.83
CA GLU A 113 6.05 -24.62 13.40
C GLU A 113 4.67 -24.08 12.96
N VAL A 114 4.61 -22.87 12.41
CA VAL A 114 3.40 -22.22 11.90
C VAL A 114 3.14 -22.69 10.46
N VAL A 115 1.89 -23.01 10.15
CA VAL A 115 1.49 -23.47 8.82
C VAL A 115 0.59 -22.43 8.14
N PRO A 116 1.05 -21.80 7.05
CA PRO A 116 0.18 -20.97 6.23
C PRO A 116 -0.78 -21.86 5.42
N TYR A 117 -2.09 -21.66 5.58
CA TYR A 117 -3.11 -22.35 4.77
C TYR A 117 -3.56 -21.49 3.57
N TRP A 118 -3.19 -20.21 3.53
CA TRP A 118 -3.43 -19.33 2.38
C TRP A 118 -2.33 -18.27 2.26
N LYS A 119 -1.99 -17.88 1.02
CA LYS A 119 -1.00 -16.86 0.69
C LYS A 119 -1.47 -16.02 -0.50
N MET A 120 -1.24 -14.71 -0.44
CA MET A 120 -1.38 -13.79 -1.57
C MET A 120 -0.24 -12.80 -1.60
N SER A 121 0.44 -12.72 -2.73
CA SER A 121 1.51 -11.75 -2.99
C SER A 121 1.05 -10.75 -4.05
N PHE A 122 1.32 -9.47 -3.84
CA PHE A 122 1.02 -8.42 -4.81
C PHE A 122 1.94 -7.21 -4.64
N THR A 123 2.22 -6.54 -5.75
CA THR A 123 2.92 -5.26 -5.78
C THR A 123 1.91 -4.12 -5.82
N ALA A 124 1.93 -3.25 -4.82
CA ALA A 124 1.21 -1.99 -4.85
C ALA A 124 2.07 -0.91 -5.49
N ASN A 125 1.62 -0.39 -6.64
CA ASN A 125 2.23 0.77 -7.29
C ASN A 125 1.65 2.05 -6.67
N SER A 126 2.48 2.73 -5.87
CA SER A 126 2.17 4.01 -5.26
C SER A 126 2.68 5.14 -6.14
N MET A 127 1.74 5.85 -6.77
CA MET A 127 2.06 6.91 -7.73
C MET A 127 1.54 8.25 -7.26
N LYS A 128 2.42 9.25 -7.25
CA LYS A 128 2.08 10.66 -7.05
C LYS A 128 2.26 11.41 -8.36
N PHE A 129 1.30 12.26 -8.70
CA PHE A 129 1.20 12.93 -9.99
C PHE A 129 1.40 14.44 -9.87
N ASP A 130 1.98 15.09 -10.90
CA ASP A 130 2.02 16.55 -10.99
C ASP A 130 0.67 17.10 -11.43
N THR A 131 -0.06 17.71 -10.50
CA THR A 131 -1.41 18.20 -10.73
C THR A 131 -1.47 19.58 -11.40
N LYS A 132 -0.33 20.25 -11.63
CA LYS A 132 -0.29 21.63 -12.16
C LYS A 132 -1.01 21.78 -13.51
N GLY A 133 -1.10 20.72 -14.31
CA GLY A 133 -1.76 20.72 -15.63
C GLY A 133 -3.25 20.34 -15.61
N LEU A 134 -3.75 19.72 -14.54
CA LEU A 134 -5.11 19.15 -14.49
C LEU A 134 -6.22 20.18 -14.35
N GLY A 135 -5.88 21.33 -13.75
CA GLY A 135 -6.81 22.42 -13.48
C GLY A 135 -6.71 22.89 -12.04
N ALA A 136 -6.92 24.19 -11.81
CA ALA A 136 -6.70 24.85 -10.53
C ALA A 136 -7.63 24.40 -9.38
N ASN A 137 -8.59 23.52 -9.66
CA ASN A 137 -9.57 23.00 -8.71
C ASN A 137 -9.60 21.47 -8.66
N VAL A 138 -8.53 20.83 -9.14
CA VAL A 138 -8.34 19.39 -9.09
C VAL A 138 -7.33 19.06 -8.00
N VAL A 139 -7.67 18.09 -7.16
CA VAL A 139 -6.79 17.51 -6.15
C VAL A 139 -6.73 16.01 -6.39
N VAL A 140 -5.52 15.47 -6.39
CA VAL A 140 -5.29 14.02 -6.41
C VAL A 140 -4.95 13.62 -4.98
N ALA A 141 -5.67 12.65 -4.44
CA ALA A 141 -5.45 12.17 -3.08
C ALA A 141 -4.05 11.52 -2.95
N PRO A 142 -3.42 11.58 -1.76
CA PRO A 142 -2.18 10.86 -1.48
C PRO A 142 -2.25 9.40 -1.91
N PRO A 143 -1.20 8.85 -2.54
CA PRO A 143 -1.14 7.42 -2.74
C PRO A 143 -0.83 6.72 -1.40
N VAL A 144 -1.03 5.40 -1.35
CA VAL A 144 -0.66 4.58 -0.19
C VAL A 144 0.85 4.48 -0.13
N ASP A 145 1.46 4.74 1.02
CA ASP A 145 2.90 4.57 1.22
C ASP A 145 3.25 3.25 1.92
N SER A 146 4.55 3.03 2.12
CA SER A 146 5.09 1.87 2.82
C SER A 146 5.12 2.05 4.35
N ASN A 147 4.63 3.16 4.90
CA ASN A 147 4.65 3.41 6.35
C ASN A 147 3.65 2.51 7.10
N ILE A 148 3.89 2.34 8.40
CA ILE A 148 3.00 1.55 9.28
C ILE A 148 1.79 2.37 9.76
N HIS A 149 1.85 3.69 9.59
CA HIS A 149 0.91 4.66 10.10
C HIS A 149 0.43 5.60 8.99
N TYR A 150 -0.60 6.38 9.29
CA TYR A 150 -1.25 7.26 8.32
C TYR A 150 -0.73 8.70 8.28
N SER A 151 0.38 9.03 8.96
CA SER A 151 0.84 10.43 9.10
C SER A 151 0.95 11.16 7.76
N ASN A 152 1.60 10.57 6.75
CA ASN A 152 1.74 11.18 5.42
C ASN A 152 0.39 11.40 4.72
N VAL A 153 -0.56 10.49 4.89
CA VAL A 153 -1.90 10.57 4.29
C VAL A 153 -2.74 11.66 4.97
N ILE A 154 -2.52 11.92 6.26
CA ILE A 154 -3.22 12.94 7.04
C ILE A 154 -2.67 14.34 6.78
N GLU A 155 -1.36 14.45 6.52
CA GLU A 155 -0.68 15.73 6.29
C GLU A 155 -0.94 16.34 4.90
N GLU A 156 -1.27 15.52 3.89
CA GLU A 156 -1.63 15.97 2.54
C GLU A 156 -3.08 16.50 2.42
#